data_AF-A0AAU5ZIJ0-F1
#
_entry.id   AF-A0AAU5ZIJ0-F1
#
_cell.length_a   1.000
_cell.length_b   1.000
_cell.length_c   1.000
_cell.angle_alpha   90.00
_cell.angle_beta   90.00
_cell.angle_gamma   90.00
#
_symmetry.space_group_name_H-M   'P 1'
#
loop_
_entity.id
_entity.type
_entity.pdbx_description
1 polymer ?
#
loop_
_entity_poly.entity_id
_entity_poly.type
_entity_poly.pdbx_seq_one_letter_code
_entity_poly.pdbx_strand_id
1 'polypeptide(L)'
;MSQVEQLKMQLHSLADQSRQGAGSLAGFKQRFEQSSQHVQALIRGTATRADQDIATMLEAAAKSVDQAVQALQIAEAGCRSYANQI
;
A
#
# COMPACT_ATOMS: atom_id res chain seq x y z
N MET A 1 24.74 0.90 -25.96
CA MET A 1 24.23 0.41 -24.67
C MET A 1 24.06 -1.10 -24.76
N SER A 2 24.50 -1.80 -23.73
CA SER A 2 24.32 -3.24 -23.59
C SER A 2 22.91 -3.58 -23.07
N GLN A 3 22.50 -4.84 -23.26
CA GLN A 3 21.25 -5.36 -22.69
C GLN A 3 21.24 -5.27 -21.15
N VAL A 4 22.40 -5.40 -20.51
CA VAL A 4 22.56 -5.28 -19.05
C VAL A 4 22.32 -3.84 -18.59
N GLU A 5 22.85 -2.84 -19.29
CA GLU A 5 22.59 -1.44 -18.98
C GLU A 5 21.10 -1.09 -19.14
N GLN A 6 20.44 -1.61 -20.18
CA GLN A 6 19.00 -1.46 -20.36
C GLN A 6 18.19 -2.08 -19.21
N LEU A 7 18.57 -3.29 -18.78
CA LEU A 7 17.92 -3.97 -17.66
C LEU A 7 18.10 -3.17 -16.35
N LYS A 8 19.30 -2.67 -16.07
CA LYS A 8 19.57 -1.81 -14.90
C LYS A 8 18.66 -0.59 -14.87
N MET A 9 18.52 0.09 -16.01
CA MET A 9 17.64 1.26 -16.14
C MET A 9 16.17 0.89 -15.87
N GLN A 10 15.70 -0.25 -16.40
CA GLN A 10 14.33 -0.72 -16.16
C GLN A 10 14.09 -1.08 -14.69
N LEU A 11 15.04 -1.75 -14.03
CA LEU A 11 14.95 -2.11 -12.61
C LEU A 11 14.91 -0.86 -11.72
N HIS A 12 15.73 0.15 -12.02
CA HIS A 12 15.69 1.43 -11.29
C HIS A 12 14.35 2.15 -11.50
N SER A 13 13.85 2.20 -12.72
CA SER A 13 12.53 2.78 -13.02
C SER A 13 11.41 2.05 -12.25
N LEU A 14 11.44 0.72 -12.21
CA LEU A 14 10.44 -0.08 -11.50
C LEU A 14 10.53 0.11 -9.98
N ALA A 15 11.75 0.25 -9.44
CA ALA A 15 11.98 0.58 -8.04
C ALA A 15 11.38 1.94 -7.69
N ASP A 16 11.64 2.97 -8.50
CA ASP A 16 11.10 4.31 -8.27
C ASP A 16 9.58 4.36 -8.35
N GLN A 17 8.98 3.65 -9.31
CA GLN A 17 7.53 3.51 -9.43
C GLN A 17 6.94 2.81 -8.20
N SER A 18 7.56 1.72 -7.74
CA SER A 18 7.13 0.98 -6.54
C SER A 18 7.18 1.87 -5.29
N ARG A 19 8.26 2.65 -5.12
CA ARG A 19 8.39 3.63 -4.03
C ARG A 19 7.30 4.69 -4.06
N GLN A 20 7.03 5.27 -5.22
CA GLN A 20 5.99 6.29 -5.39
C GLN A 20 4.59 5.73 -5.11
N GLY A 21 4.32 4.52 -5.60
CA GLY A 21 3.08 3.79 -5.32
C GLY A 21 2.91 3.52 -3.82
N ALA A 22 3.95 3.03 -3.15
CA ALA A 22 3.94 2.78 -1.71
C ALA A 22 3.66 4.07 -0.91
N GLY A 23 4.30 5.19 -1.27
CA GLY A 23 4.07 6.48 -0.62
C GLY A 23 2.63 6.99 -0.83
N SER A 24 2.10 6.86 -2.04
CA SER A 24 0.72 7.26 -2.35
C SER A 24 -0.31 6.43 -1.59
N LEU A 25 -0.11 5.11 -1.54
CA LEU A 25 -0.97 4.18 -0.80
C LEU A 25 -0.86 4.40 0.72
N ALA A 26 0.33 4.70 1.25
CA ALA A 26 0.49 5.02 2.66
C ALA A 26 -0.28 6.30 3.04
N GLY A 27 -0.17 7.35 2.23
CA GLY A 27 -0.96 8.57 2.43
C GLY A 27 -2.47 8.33 2.29
N PHE A 28 -2.88 7.46 1.37
CA PHE A 28 -4.28 7.03 1.24
C PHE A 28 -4.76 6.27 2.48
N LYS A 29 -3.97 5.30 2.98
CA LYS A 29 -4.28 4.52 4.19
C LYS A 29 -4.59 5.44 5.38
N GLN A 30 -3.75 6.44 5.63
CA GLN A 30 -3.96 7.38 6.73
C GLN A 30 -5.31 8.11 6.64
N ARG A 31 -5.66 8.61 5.45
CA ARG A 31 -6.96 9.26 5.22
C ARG A 31 -8.12 8.27 5.35
N PHE A 32 -7.95 7.08 4.79
CA PHE A 32 -8.94 6.01 4.86
C PHE A 32 -9.23 5.58 6.30
N GLU A 33 -8.20 5.44 7.15
CA GLU A 33 -8.35 5.12 8.57
C GLU A 33 -9.08 6.24 9.33
N GLN A 34 -8.73 7.50 9.08
CA GLN A 34 -9.44 8.64 9.69
C GLN A 34 -10.93 8.66 9.32
N SER A 35 -11.25 8.50 8.02
CA SER A 35 -12.64 8.42 7.58
C SER A 35 -13.36 7.19 8.15
N SER A 36 -12.68 6.05 8.22
CA SER A 36 -13.24 4.81 8.76
C SER A 36 -13.56 4.95 10.26
N GLN A 37 -12.67 5.58 11.03
CA GLN A 37 -12.92 5.87 12.45
C GLN A 37 -14.11 6.82 12.62
N HIS A 38 -14.27 7.80 11.75
CA HIS A 38 -15.43 8.69 11.77
C HIS A 38 -16.74 7.93 11.51
N VAL A 39 -16.76 7.07 10.48
CA VAL A 39 -17.92 6.19 10.20
C VAL A 39 -18.22 5.29 11.41
N GLN A 40 -17.21 4.63 11.98
CA GLN A 40 -17.37 3.79 13.15
C GLN A 40 -17.90 4.55 14.38
N ALA A 41 -17.52 5.82 14.55
CA ALA A 41 -18.04 6.67 15.62
C ALA A 41 -19.51 7.03 15.42
N LEU A 42 -19.95 7.25 14.17
CA LEU A 42 -21.35 7.54 13.84
C LEU A 42 -22.27 6.34 14.06
N ILE A 43 -21.78 5.13 13.80
CA ILE A 43 -22.57 3.89 13.96
C ILE A 43 -22.50 3.26 15.36
N ARG A 44 -21.62 3.75 16.25
CA ARG A 44 -21.47 3.20 17.62
C ARG A 44 -22.76 3.23 18.46
N GLY A 45 -23.79 3.96 18.03
CA GLY A 45 -25.10 4.02 18.69
C GLY A 45 -26.14 3.02 18.16
N THR A 46 -25.90 2.38 17.03
CA THR A 46 -26.82 1.41 16.43
C THR A 46 -26.29 0.01 16.76
N ALA A 47 -27.02 -0.76 17.58
CA ALA A 47 -26.60 -2.09 18.03
C ALA A 47 -26.86 -3.16 16.97
N THR A 48 -26.66 -2.86 15.68
CA THR A 48 -27.08 -3.73 14.59
C THR A 48 -25.92 -4.59 14.08
N ARG A 49 -26.26 -5.75 13.50
CA ARG A 49 -25.29 -6.62 12.85
C ARG A 49 -24.59 -5.94 11.66
N ALA A 50 -25.30 -5.05 10.97
CA ALA A 50 -24.76 -4.27 9.87
C ALA A 50 -23.59 -3.36 10.30
N ASP A 51 -23.64 -2.83 11.53
CA ASP A 51 -22.58 -1.96 12.07
C ASP A 51 -21.29 -2.74 12.36
N GLN A 52 -21.42 -4.00 12.79
CA GLN A 52 -20.28 -4.90 12.95
C GLN A 52 -19.70 -5.31 11.60
N ASP A 53 -20.56 -5.59 10.62
CA ASP A 53 -20.15 -5.99 9.28
C ASP A 53 -19.37 -4.86 8.58
N ILE A 54 -19.85 -3.60 8.67
CA ILE A 54 -19.14 -2.46 8.07
C ILE A 54 -17.84 -2.15 8.80
N ALA A 55 -17.81 -2.22 10.13
CA ALA A 55 -16.57 -2.02 10.89
C ALA A 55 -15.49 -3.03 10.48
N THR A 56 -15.88 -4.31 10.37
CA THR A 56 -15.00 -5.40 9.94
C THR A 56 -14.51 -5.18 8.51
N MET A 57 -15.40 -4.78 7.59
CA MET A 57 -15.04 -4.50 6.20
C MET A 57 -14.02 -3.35 6.09
N LEU A 58 -14.23 -2.26 6.84
CA LEU A 58 -13.33 -1.11 6.84
C LEU A 58 -11.96 -1.47 7.40
N GLU A 59 -11.89 -2.26 8.48
CA GLU A 59 -10.62 -2.73 9.04
C GLU A 59 -9.86 -3.64 8.06
N ALA A 60 -10.56 -4.57 7.39
CA ALA A 60 -9.98 -5.44 6.38
C ALA A 60 -9.43 -4.65 5.18
N ALA A 61 -10.13 -3.61 4.74
CA ALA A 61 -9.68 -2.72 3.68
C ALA A 61 -8.40 -1.97 4.09
N ALA A 62 -8.35 -1.40 5.30
CA ALA A 62 -7.14 -0.70 5.80
C ALA A 62 -5.92 -1.63 5.84
N LYS A 63 -6.12 -2.86 6.33
CA LYS A 63 -5.07 -3.89 6.37
C LYS A 63 -4.58 -4.29 4.97
N SER A 64 -5.50 -4.39 4.00
CA SER A 64 -5.14 -4.74 2.62
C SER A 64 -4.29 -3.64 1.95
N VAL A 65 -4.62 -2.36 2.21
CA VAL A 65 -3.80 -1.24 1.74
C VAL A 65 -2.41 -1.26 2.38
N ASP A 66 -2.33 -1.55 3.68
CA ASP A 66 -1.05 -1.67 4.39
C ASP A 66 -0.17 -2.78 3.80
N GLN A 67 -0.76 -3.95 3.53
CA GLN A 67 -0.07 -5.06 2.87
C GLN A 67 0.44 -4.67 1.47
N ALA A 68 -0.35 -3.93 0.70
CA ALA A 68 0.09 -3.43 -0.61
C ALA A 68 1.26 -2.45 -0.50
N VAL A 69 1.26 -1.56 0.51
CA VAL A 69 2.40 -0.67 0.79
C VAL A 69 3.66 -1.48 1.08
N GLN A 70 3.57 -2.47 1.97
CA GLN A 70 4.70 -3.34 2.31
C GLN A 70 5.22 -4.12 1.09
N ALA A 71 4.32 -4.68 0.28
CA ALA A 71 4.68 -5.42 -0.93
C ALA A 71 5.46 -4.55 -1.93
N LEU A 72 5.03 -3.30 -2.12
CA LEU A 72 5.74 -2.36 -3.00
C LEU A 72 7.10 -1.94 -2.45
N GLN A 73 7.25 -1.80 -1.13
CA GLN A 73 8.55 -1.53 -0.50
C GLN A 73 9.53 -2.71 -0.68
N ILE A 74 9.03 -3.95 -0.56
CA ILE A 74 9.84 -5.14 -0.82
C ILE A 74 10.26 -5.20 -2.29
N ALA A 75 9.33 -4.92 -3.21
CA ALA A 75 9.62 -4.90 -4.65
C ALA A 75 10.68 -3.83 -4.99
N GLU A 76 10.58 -2.64 -4.41
CA GLU A 76 11.57 -1.57 -4.58
C GLU A 76 12.96 -2.01 -4.12
N ALA A 77 13.07 -2.53 -2.89
CA ALA A 77 14.33 -3.00 -2.33
C ALA A 77 14.93 -4.14 -3.17
N GLY A 78 14.10 -5.10 -3.61
CA GLY A 78 14.52 -6.21 -4.47
C GLY A 78 15.04 -5.74 -5.82
N CYS A 79 14.34 -4.81 -6.49
CA CYS A 79 14.75 -4.26 -7.78
C CYS A 79 16.10 -3.52 -7.69
N ARG A 80 16.28 -2.68 -6.65
CA ARG A 80 17.55 -1.97 -6.43
C ARG A 80 18.69 -2.92 -6.12
N SER A 81 18.45 -3.90 -5.23
CA SER A 81 19.46 -4.89 -4.85
C SER A 81 19.96 -5.67 -6.07
N TYR A 82 19.04 -6.18 -6.89
CA TYR A 82 19.40 -6.92 -8.09
C TYR A 82 20.14 -6.04 -9.11
N ALA A 83 19.68 -4.81 -9.35
CA ALA A 83 20.33 -3.87 -10.29
C ALA A 83 21.78 -3.53 -9.89
N ASN A 84 22.10 -3.56 -8.60
CA ASN A 84 23.45 -3.32 -8.07
C ASN A 84 24.37 -4.56 -8.17
N GLN A 85 23.81 -5.76 -8.35
CA GLN A 85 24.55 -7.02 -8.42
C GLN A 85 24.92 -7.43 -9.84
N ILE A 86 24.08 -7.07 -10.82
CA ILE A 86 24.38 -7.21 -12.26
C ILE A 86 25.18 -6.01 -12.77
#